data_AF-A0A0F9WGL0-F1
#
_entry.id   AF-A0A0F9WGL0-F1
#
_cell.length_a   1.000
_cell.length_b   1.000
_cell.length_c   1.000
_cell.angle_alpha   90.00
_cell.angle_beta   90.00
_cell.angle_gamma   90.00
#
_symmetry.space_group_name_H-M   'P 1'
#
loop_
_entity.id
_entity.type
_entity.pdbx_description
1 polymer ?
#
loop_
_entity_poly.entity_id
_entity_poly.type
_entity_poly.pdbx_seq_one_letter_code
_entity_poly.pdbx_strand_id
1 'polypeptide(L)' 'MTHAWHLEQHDSALNWQAGLRLGFVRSGARTQLAHTSHRGPLRVQRPFTPEGLDCPHLYILHPPGGLVSGDNLRLQA' A
#
# COMPACT_ATOMS: atom_id res chain seq x y z
N MET A 1 -9.51 13.34 -15.96
CA MET A 1 -9.84 14.14 -14.76
C MET A 1 -9.30 13.40 -13.55
N THR A 2 -8.04 13.62 -13.24
CA THR A 2 -7.30 12.90 -12.20
C THR A 2 -7.48 13.67 -10.91
N HIS A 3 -8.35 13.22 -10.00
CA HIS A 3 -8.42 13.79 -8.66
C HIS A 3 -7.04 13.60 -8.01
N ALA A 4 -6.27 14.69 -7.95
CA ALA A 4 -4.99 14.74 -7.27
C ALA A 4 -5.23 14.36 -5.82
N TRP A 5 -4.51 13.33 -5.36
CA TRP A 5 -4.60 12.78 -4.01
C TRP A 5 -3.94 13.77 -3.07
N HIS A 6 -4.66 14.83 -2.71
CA HIS A 6 -4.21 15.79 -1.73
C HIS A 6 -4.53 15.23 -0.35
N LEU A 7 -3.63 14.39 0.14
CA LEU A 7 -3.51 14.22 1.58
C LEU A 7 -2.62 15.38 2.03
N GLU A 8 -3.14 16.27 2.86
CA GLU A 8 -2.38 17.36 3.46
C GLU A 8 -1.37 16.78 4.46
N GLN A 9 -0.14 17.27 4.44
CA GLN A 9 0.86 16.88 5.45
C GLN A 9 0.57 17.68 6.71
N HIS A 10 -0.24 17.10 7.61
CA HIS A 10 -0.23 17.54 9.00
C HIS A 10 0.71 16.63 9.77
N ASP A 11 1.88 17.16 10.12
CA ASP A 11 2.80 16.57 11.09
C ASP A 11 2.24 16.84 12.49
N SER A 12 1.03 16.35 12.75
CA SER A 12 0.47 16.31 14.09
C SER A 12 0.88 14.97 14.66
N ALA A 13 1.70 14.99 15.71
CA ALA A 13 2.26 13.84 16.43
C ALA A 13 1.22 12.85 17.01
N LEU A 14 -0.05 12.90 16.58
CA LEU A 14 -1.20 12.17 17.11
C LEU A 14 -1.96 11.35 16.06
N ASN A 15 -1.67 11.43 14.76
CA ASN A 15 -2.37 10.66 13.72
C ASN A 15 -1.56 10.46 12.43
N TRP A 16 -1.25 9.20 12.06
CA TRP A 16 -0.51 8.92 10.84
C TRP A 16 -1.41 8.96 9.61
N GLN A 17 -1.05 9.78 8.62
CA GLN A 17 -1.72 9.79 7.31
C GLN A 17 -0.87 9.10 6.26
N ALA A 18 -1.34 7.95 5.76
CA ALA A 18 -0.60 7.17 4.78
C ALA A 18 -1.49 6.67 3.64
N GLY A 19 -0.89 6.57 2.45
CA GLY A 19 -1.54 6.07 1.26
C GLY A 19 -0.69 5.03 0.57
N LEU A 20 -1.31 3.99 0.01
CA LEU A 20 -0.65 3.00 -0.81
C LEU A 20 -1.53 2.68 -2.02
N ARG A 21 -0.95 2.82 -3.21
CA ARG A 21 -1.53 2.33 -4.46
C ARG A 21 -0.67 1.21 -4.99
N LEU A 22 -1.33 0.09 -5.27
CA LEU A 22 -0.77 -1.09 -5.90
C LEU A 22 -1.39 -1.21 -7.30
N GLY A 23 -0.60 -1.70 -8.24
CA GLY A 23 -1.08 -2.03 -9.58
C GLY A 23 -0.59 -3.40 -9.96
N PHE A 24 -1.53 -4.30 -10.27
CA PHE A 24 -1.23 -5.68 -10.63
C PHE A 24 -1.43 -5.91 -12.12
N VAL A 25 -0.56 -6.72 -12.71
CA VAL A 25 -0.67 -7.14 -14.10
C VAL A 25 -0.53 -8.65 -14.19
N ARG A 26 -1.30 -9.26 -15.10
CA ARG A 26 -1.13 -10.67 -15.45
C ARG A 26 -0.14 -10.78 -16.60
N SER A 27 0.90 -11.58 -16.42
CA SER A 27 1.91 -11.92 -17.41
C SER A 27 1.96 -13.43 -17.56
N GLY A 28 1.31 -13.96 -18.60
CA GLY A 28 1.12 -15.40 -18.80
C GLY A 28 0.29 -16.00 -17.66
N ALA A 29 0.86 -17.01 -16.99
CA ALA A 29 0.27 -17.67 -15.83
C ALA A 29 0.57 -16.99 -14.49
N ARG A 30 1.30 -15.85 -14.48
CA ARG A 30 1.73 -15.17 -13.25
C ARG A 30 1.04 -13.81 -13.10
N THR A 31 0.59 -13.49 -11.90
CA THR A 31 0.20 -12.13 -11.52
C THR A 31 1.36 -11.44 -10.81
N GLN A 32 1.68 -10.21 -11.19
CA GLN A 32 2.83 -9.46 -10.68
C GLN A 32 2.41 -8.08 -10.21
N LEU A 33 3.05 -7.58 -9.15
CA LEU A 33 2.95 -6.19 -8.74
C LEU A 33 3.81 -5.32 -9.68
N ALA A 34 3.15 -4.62 -10.61
CA ALA A 34 3.79 -3.79 -11.63
C ALA A 34 3.99 -2.33 -11.20
N HIS A 35 3.16 -1.86 -10.27
CA HIS A 35 3.26 -0.49 -9.77
C HIS A 35 3.05 -0.44 -8.26
N THR A 36 3.83 0.43 -7.62
CA THR A 36 3.70 0.73 -6.21
C THR A 36 3.97 2.21 -6.03
N SER A 37 2.99 2.94 -5.51
CA SER A 37 3.20 4.32 -5.08
C SER A 37 2.69 4.45 -3.65
N HIS A 38 3.44 5.14 -2.80
CA HIS A 38 3.07 5.33 -1.41
C HIS A 38 3.21 6.79 -0.99
N ARG A 39 2.41 7.19 0.00
CA ARG A 39 2.55 8.44 0.74
C ARG A 39 2.63 8.11 2.23
N GLY A 40 3.48 8.81 2.97
CA GLY A 40 3.68 8.52 4.39
C GLY A 40 4.42 7.19 4.59
N PRO A 41 4.35 6.60 5.79
CA PRO A 41 5.21 5.48 6.16
C PRO A 41 4.74 4.13 5.61
N LEU A 42 3.54 4.01 5.02
CA LEU A 42 3.01 2.73 4.54
C LEU A 42 3.89 2.10 3.43
N ARG A 43 4.26 0.81 3.58
CA ARG A 43 5.09 0.05 2.62
C ARG A 43 4.48 -1.30 2.31
N VAL A 44 4.99 -1.97 1.27
CA VAL A 44 4.71 -3.38 0.99
C VAL A 44 6.00 -4.18 1.01
N GLN A 45 5.93 -5.41 1.50
CA GLN A 45 6.98 -6.38 1.28
C GLN A 45 6.91 -6.94 -0.15
N ARG A 46 8.03 -7.51 -0.61
CA ARG A 46 8.08 -8.20 -1.90
C ARG A 46 6.96 -9.27 -1.95
N PRO A 47 6.13 -9.30 -3.00
CA PRO A 47 5.10 -10.32 -3.14
C PRO A 47 5.69 -11.73 -3.15
N PHE A 48 4.95 -12.68 -2.58
CA PHE A 48 5.27 -14.11 -2.58
C PHE A 48 4.02 -14.91 -2.95
N THR A 49 4.18 -16.14 -3.44
CA THR A 49 3.10 -16.90 -4.10
C THR A 49 2.98 -18.30 -3.48
N PRO A 50 2.41 -18.43 -2.27
CA PRO A 50 2.29 -19.72 -1.58
C PRO A 50 1.26 -20.64 -2.25
N GLU A 51 0.24 -20.08 -2.90
CA GLU A 51 -0.87 -20.82 -3.52
C GLU A 51 -0.67 -21.06 -5.03
N GLY A 52 0.31 -20.41 -5.64
CA GLY A 52 0.55 -20.47 -7.09
C GLY A 52 0.88 -19.11 -7.68
N LEU A 53 1.42 -19.10 -8.90
CA LEU A 53 1.96 -17.89 -9.54
C LEU A 53 0.89 -16.83 -9.89
N ASP A 54 -0.36 -17.23 -10.02
CA ASP A 54 -1.52 -16.38 -10.29
C ASP A 54 -2.11 -15.72 -9.03
N CYS A 55 -1.76 -16.23 -7.84
CA CYS A 55 -2.19 -15.72 -6.53
C CYS A 55 -1.01 -15.17 -5.71
N PRO A 56 -0.56 -13.91 -5.96
CA PRO A 56 0.46 -13.26 -5.14
C PRO A 56 -0.13 -12.72 -3.84
N HIS A 57 0.54 -13.03 -2.73
CA HIS A 57 0.27 -12.52 -1.40
C HIS A 57 1.25 -11.38 -1.10
N LEU A 58 0.79 -10.38 -0.36
CA LEU A 58 1.58 -9.22 0.03
C LEU A 58 1.34 -8.89 1.49
N TYR A 59 2.40 -8.50 2.19
CA TYR A 59 2.29 -7.87 3.49
C TYR A 59 2.36 -6.36 3.34
N ILE A 60 1.36 -5.66 3.88
CA ILE A 60 1.38 -4.20 4.04
C ILE A 60 2.00 -3.91 5.41
N LEU A 61 3.02 -3.05 5.41
CA LEU A 61 3.73 -2.63 6.61
C LEU A 61 3.33 -1.21 6.96
N HIS A 62 2.84 -1.03 8.19
CA HIS A 62 2.65 0.27 8.83
C HIS A 62 3.79 0.44 9.86
N PRO A 63 4.83 1.24 9.56
CA PRO A 63 6.05 1.34 10.38
C PRO A 63 5.95 1.93 11.78
N PRO A 64 4.99 2.80 12.17
CA PRO A 64 4.80 3.03 13.60
C PRO A 64 4.41 1.69 14.23
N GLY A 65 4.88 1.39 15.44
CA GLY A 65 4.86 0.04 16.05
C GLY A 65 3.48 -0.62 16.28
N GLY A 66 2.44 -0.12 15.62
CA GLY A 66 1.09 -0.67 15.53
C GLY A 66 0.21 0.23 14.65
N LEU A 67 -1.05 -0.15 14.53
CA LEU A 67 -2.12 0.77 14.14
C LEU A 67 -2.64 1.41 15.43
N VAL A 68 -2.70 2.74 15.49
CA VAL A 68 -3.27 3.45 16.64
C VAL A 68 -4.54 4.19 16.23
N SER A 69 -5.40 4.45 17.21
CA SER A 69 -6.62 5.22 16.97
C SER A 69 -6.27 6.61 16.44
N GLY A 70 -6.84 7.00 15.30
CA GLY A 70 -6.54 8.25 14.60
C GLY A 70 -5.75 8.09 13.31
N ASP A 71 -5.14 6.93 13.04
CA ASP A 71 -4.45 6.67 11.78
C ASP A 71 -5.43 6.67 10.60
N ASN A 72 -5.07 7.40 9.54
CA ASN A 72 -5.81 7.43 8.28
C ASN A 72 -5.00 6.72 7.20
N LEU A 73 -5.38 5.48 6.90
CA LEU A 73 -4.74 4.64 5.90
C LEU A 73 -5.64 4.51 4.67
N ARG A 74 -5.10 4.84 3.50
CA ARG A 74 -5.81 4.78 2.23
C ARG A 74 -5.17 3.77 1.30
N LEU A 75 -5.92 2.73 0.95
CA LEU A 75 -5.47 1.65 0.07
C LEU A 75 -6.21 1.69 -1.27
N GLN A 76 -5.47 1.50 -2.35
CA GLN A 76 -6.01 1.30 -3.69
C GLN A 76 -5.20 0.17 -4.37
N ALA A 77 -5.88 -0.79 -4.96
CA ALA A 77 -5.27 -1.95 -5.64
C ALA A 77 -5.96 -2.21 -6.98
#